data_AF-A0A1M5SKT6-F1
#
_entry.id   AF-A0A1M5SKT6-F1
#
_cell.length_a   1.000
_cell.length_b   1.000
_cell.length_c   1.000
_cell.angle_alpha   90.00
_cell.angle_beta   90.00
_cell.angle_gamma   90.00
#
_symmetry.space_group_name_H-M   'P 1'
#
loop_
_entity.id
_entity.type
_entity.pdbx_description
1 polymer ?
#
loop_
_entity_poly.entity_id
_entity_poly.type
_entity_poly.pdbx_seq_one_letter_code
_entity_poly.pdbx_strand_id
1 'polypeptide(L)' 'MKKEKSFIILHGFKDVEIKKAIKVLKENFPDKELIFATSTPTNMKWSLEVLLRELEKEYEEMKKLRKEK' A
#
# COMPACT_ATOMS: atom_id res chain seq x y z
N MET A 1 4.56 -9.72 17.98
CA MET A 1 4.82 -8.28 17.76
C MET A 1 3.99 -7.83 16.56
N LYS A 2 3.19 -6.77 16.68
CA LYS A 2 2.49 -6.17 15.52
C LYS A 2 3.61 -5.68 14.58
N LYS A 3 3.70 -6.23 13.36
CA LYS A 3 4.62 -5.67 12.35
C LYS A 3 4.18 -4.23 12.11
N GLU A 4 5.13 -3.30 12.18
CA GLU A 4 4.86 -1.90 11.90
C GLU A 4 4.48 -1.77 10.42
N LYS A 5 3.26 -1.30 10.16
CA LYS A 5 2.74 -1.14 8.80
C LYS A 5 3.46 0.03 8.15
N SER A 6 4.01 -0.19 6.96
CA SER A 6 4.65 0.86 6.17
C SER A 6 3.86 1.10 4.90
N PHE A 7 3.47 2.35 4.67
CA PHE A 7 2.70 2.74 3.49
C PHE A 7 3.66 3.25 2.42
N ILE A 8 3.50 2.75 1.19
CA ILE A 8 4.21 3.21 0.00
C ILE A 8 3.17 3.75 -0.99
N ILE A 9 3.19 5.06 -1.20
CA ILE A 9 2.28 5.74 -2.13
C ILE A 9 3.08 6.14 -3.37
N LEU A 10 2.70 5.59 -4.53
CA LEU A 10 3.35 5.84 -5.81
C LEU A 10 2.50 6.81 -6.66
N HIS A 11 3.08 7.91 -7.12
CA HIS A 11 2.41 8.91 -7.95
C HIS A 11 3.05 9.01 -9.34
N GLY A 12 2.24 8.91 -10.40
CA GLY A 12 2.71 9.07 -11.78
C GLY A 12 3.52 7.88 -12.33
N PHE A 13 3.54 6.74 -11.64
CA PHE A 13 4.23 5.53 -12.10
C PHE A 13 3.36 4.76 -13.10
N LYS A 14 4.01 4.16 -14.10
CA LYS A 14 3.39 3.17 -15.00
C LYS A 14 3.41 1.79 -14.36
N ASP A 15 2.53 0.90 -14.81
CA ASP A 15 2.41 -0.47 -14.28
C ASP A 15 3.72 -1.25 -14.19
N VAL A 16 4.59 -1.11 -15.20
CA VAL A 16 5.90 -1.78 -15.24
C VAL A 16 6.81 -1.25 -14.12
N GLU A 17 6.75 0.03 -13.83
CA GLU A 17 7.55 0.70 -12.81
C GLU A 17 7.02 0.36 -11.42
N ILE A 18 5.69 0.31 -11.24
CA ILE A 18 5.04 -0.13 -10.01
C ILE A 18 5.46 -1.57 -9.67
N LYS A 19 5.40 -2.49 -10.63
CA LYS A 19 5.81 -3.89 -10.43
C LYS A 19 7.28 -4.00 -10.01
N LYS A 20 8.17 -3.20 -10.63
CA LYS A 20 9.58 -3.13 -10.25
C LYS A 20 9.75 -2.62 -8.81
N ALA A 21 9.08 -1.53 -8.45
CA ALA A 21 9.14 -0.96 -7.10
C ALA A 21 8.64 -1.94 -6.03
N ILE A 22 7.51 -2.61 -6.27
CA ILE A 22 6.97 -3.63 -5.36
C ILE A 22 7.98 -4.74 -5.13
N LYS A 23 8.62 -5.25 -6.19
CA LYS A 23 9.61 -6.32 -6.09
C LYS A 23 10.78 -5.90 -5.21
N VAL A 24 11.42 -4.77 -5.52
CA VAL A 24 12.58 -4.25 -4.79
C VAL A 24 12.24 -4.02 -3.31
N LEU A 25 11.10 -3.40 -3.02
CA LEU A 25 10.73 -3.07 -1.64
C LEU A 25 10.43 -4.32 -0.82
N LYS A 26 9.75 -5.33 -1.39
CA LYS A 26 9.50 -6.59 -0.68
C LYS A 26 10.78 -7.40 -0.43
N GLU A 27 11.72 -7.40 -1.38
CA GLU A 27 13.01 -8.09 -1.25
C GLU A 27 13.89 -7.45 -0.15
N ASN A 28 13.87 -6.13 -0.02
CA ASN A 28 14.72 -5.40 0.93
C ASN A 28 14.09 -5.21 2.31
N PHE A 29 12.76 -5.34 2.45
CA PHE A 29 12.06 -5.16 3.72
C PHE A 29 11.12 -6.33 4.06
N PRO A 30 11.62 -7.57 4.16
CA PRO A 30 10.78 -8.77 4.38
C PRO A 30 10.05 -8.78 5.72
N ASP A 31 10.60 -8.08 6.72
CA ASP A 31 10.02 -8.02 8.07
C ASP A 31 8.91 -6.99 8.22
N LYS A 32 8.74 -6.08 7.24
CA LYS A 32 7.72 -5.04 7.28
C LYS A 32 6.43 -5.49 6.61
N GLU A 33 5.29 -5.02 7.14
CA GLU A 33 4.01 -5.17 6.46
C GLU A 33 3.81 -3.97 5.52
N LEU A 34 4.14 -4.16 4.25
CA LEU A 34 4.11 -3.10 3.23
C LEU A 34 2.72 -2.98 2.59
N ILE A 35 2.12 -1.80 2.69
CA ILE A 35 0.85 -1.43 2.05
C ILE A 35 1.18 -0.53 0.86
N PHE A 36 0.86 -0.98 -0.35
CA PHE A 36 1.12 -0.24 -1.57
C PHE A 36 -0.15 0.42 -2.07
N ALA A 37 -0.04 1.69 -2.48
CA ALA A 37 -1.11 2.43 -3.10
C ALA A 37 -0.58 3.29 -4.23
N THR A 38 -1.44 3.61 -5.20
CA THR A 38 -1.16 4.65 -6.20
C THR A 38 -2.04 5.85 -5.92
N SER A 39 -1.48 7.06 -5.99
CA SER A 39 -2.32 8.25 -5.88
C SER A 39 -3.05 8.52 -7.19
N THR A 40 -4.29 8.98 -7.05
CA THR A 40 -5.20 9.35 -8.14
C THR A 40 -5.56 10.84 -7.99
N PRO A 41 -6.07 11.49 -9.05
CA PRO A 41 -6.53 12.88 -8.93
C PRO A 41 -7.53 13.10 -7.78
N THR A 42 -8.32 12.07 -7.45
CA THR A 42 -9.29 12.08 -6.36
C THR A 42 -8.64 12.14 -4.98
N ASN A 43 -7.62 11.31 -4.73
CA ASN A 43 -7.02 11.20 -3.40
C ASN A 43 -5.85 12.17 -3.17
N MET A 44 -5.32 12.80 -4.22
CA MET A 44 -4.27 13.84 -4.11
C MET A 44 -4.72 15.09 -3.35
N LYS A 45 -6.03 15.32 -3.22
CA LYS A 45 -6.59 16.45 -2.46
C LYS A 45 -6.85 16.12 -0.99
N TRP A 46 -6.68 14.86 -0.60
CA TRP A 46 -6.97 14.43 0.77
C TRP A 46 -5.80 14.79 1.68
N SER A 47 -6.09 14.97 2.97
CA SER A 47 -5.02 14.99 3.96
C SER A 47 -4.34 13.62 4.00
N LEU A 48 -3.04 13.61 4.30
CA LEU A 48 -2.29 12.37 4.41
C LEU A 48 -2.93 11.42 5.44
N GLU A 49 -3.42 11.93 6.56
CA GLU A 49 -4.11 11.15 7.58
C GLU A 49 -5.34 10.42 7.04
N VAL A 50 -6.20 11.12 6.28
CA VAL A 50 -7.41 10.52 5.69
C VAL A 50 -7.00 9.45 4.68
N LEU A 51 -6.02 9.75 3.82
CA LEU A 51 -5.51 8.78 2.84
C LEU A 51 -5.00 7.51 3.51
N LEU A 52 -4.14 7.62 4.53
CA LEU A 52 -3.59 6.47 5.23
C LEU A 52 -4.67 5.63 5.93
N ARG A 53 -5.67 6.29 6.53
CA ARG A 53 -6.79 5.60 7.17
C ARG A 53 -7.63 4.80 6.18
N GLU A 54 -7.97 5.37 5.03
CA GLU A 54 -8.75 4.65 4.02
C GLU A 54 -7.95 3.49 3.41
N LEU A 55 -6.65 3.67 3.14
CA LEU A 55 -5.77 2.60 2.67
C LEU A 55 -5.64 1.45 3.68
N GLU A 56 -5.63 1.75 4.98
CA GLU A 56 -5.59 0.72 6.02
C GLU A 56 -6.88 -0.11 6.04
N LYS A 57 -8.05 0.52 5.89
CA LYS A 57 -9.33 -0.18 5.82
C LYS A 57 -9.39 -1.13 4.62
N GLU A 58 -9.07 -0.62 3.43
CA GLU A 58 -9.04 -1.41 2.19
C GLU A 58 -8.10 -2.61 2.34
N TYR A 59 -6.91 -2.39 2.90
CA TYR A 59 -5.93 -3.45 3.12
C TYR A 59 -6.43 -4.55 4.08
N GLU A 60 -7.09 -4.18 5.19
CA GLU A 60 -7.66 -5.15 6.13
C GLU A 60 -8.82 -5.94 5.50
N GLU A 61 -9.69 -5.30 4.71
CA GLU A 61 -10.76 -5.97 3.97
C GLU A 61 -10.20 -6.98 2.96
N MET A 62 -9.20 -6.58 2.17
CA MET A 62 -8.51 -7.46 1.25
C MET A 62 -7.86 -8.67 1.96
N LYS A 63 -7.35 -8.47 3.17
CA LYS A 63 -6.74 -9.54 3.97
C LYS A 63 -7.76 -10.54 4.47
N LYS A 64 -8.96 -10.09 4.87
CA LYS A 64 -10.08 -10.97 5.25
C LYS A 64 -10.51 -11.85 4.08
N LEU A 65 -10.74 -11.25 2.91
CA LEU A 65 -11.14 -11.97 1.69
C LEU A 65 -10.12 -13.03 1.24
N ARG A 66 -8.82 -12.81 1.49
CA ARG A 66 -7.76 -13.79 1.19
C ARG A 66 -7.68 -14.95 2.17
N LYS A 67 -8.23 -14.82 3.38
CA LYS A 67 -8.26 -15.89 4.38
C LYS A 67 -9.49 -16.80 4.25
N GLU A 68 -10.53 -16.31 3.58
CA GLU A 68 -11.78 -17.04 3.32
C GLU A 68 -11.75 -17.85 2.01
N LYS A 69 -10.67 -17.74 1.22
CA LYS A 69 -10.37 -18.57 0.04
C LYS A 69 -9.29 -19.59 0.37
#